data_AF-A0A3M1AMZ5-F1
#
_entry.id   AF-A0A3M1AMZ5-F1
#
_cell.length_a   1.000
_cell.length_b   1.000
_cell.length_c   1.000
_cell.angle_alpha   90.00
_cell.angle_beta   90.00
_cell.angle_gamma   90.00
#
_symmetry.space_group_name_H-M   'P 1'
#
loop_
_entity.id
_entity.type
_entity.pdbx_description
1 polymer ?
#
loop_
_entity_poly.entity_id
_entity_poly.type
_entity_poly.pdbx_seq_one_letter_code
_entity_poly.pdbx_strand_id
1 'polypeptide(L)'
;MAEMHAVNQRLKWPLIIAVGLIVIRIVLEQLGAPEVVNNIFGVAWLYFLVPIYFAIQIRQHAEAGPVKSLLIHVSLFAVYTRLMVMVTYMLAYVFKWSAPRFHLQQGGVVGEGVTPLQGLLLIPLRNLVIWVVSATIIGMIIGGITLALKKSPAAESAA
;
A
#
# COMPACT_ATOMS: atom_id res chain seq x y z
N MET A 1 10.75 -22.35 -5.56
CA MET A 1 9.44 -22.41 -6.24
C MET A 1 8.27 -22.32 -5.26
N ALA A 2 8.20 -23.15 -4.21
CA ALA A 2 7.11 -23.13 -3.23
C ALA A 2 6.98 -21.80 -2.44
N GLU A 3 8.09 -21.21 -2.01
CA GLU A 3 8.11 -19.93 -1.29
C GLU A 3 7.51 -18.78 -2.13
N MET A 4 7.87 -18.71 -3.41
CA MET A 4 7.34 -17.69 -4.34
C MET A 4 5.84 -17.88 -4.61
N HIS A 5 5.35 -19.12 -4.62
CA HIS A 5 3.93 -19.41 -4.75
C HIS A 5 3.15 -18.95 -3.50
N ALA A 6 3.68 -19.19 -2.30
CA ALA A 6 3.07 -18.74 -1.05
C ALA A 6 3.01 -17.21 -0.95
N VAL A 7 4.09 -16.52 -1.37
CA VAL A 7 4.13 -15.05 -1.45
C VAL A 7 3.04 -14.52 -2.39
N ASN A 8 2.95 -15.08 -3.59
CA ASN A 8 1.95 -14.65 -4.58
C ASN A 8 0.52 -14.86 -4.08
N GLN A 9 0.25 -16.01 -3.45
CA GLN A 9 -1.09 -16.32 -2.95
C GLN A 9 -1.54 -15.34 -1.86
N ARG A 10 -0.64 -14.98 -0.94
CA ARG A 10 -0.96 -14.02 0.14
C ARG A 10 -1.11 -12.59 -0.37
N LEU A 11 -0.33 -12.19 -1.36
CA LEU A 11 -0.40 -10.84 -1.95
C LEU A 11 -1.64 -10.63 -2.83
N LYS A 12 -2.14 -11.68 -3.47
CA LYS A 12 -3.22 -11.58 -4.46
C LYS A 12 -4.43 -10.80 -3.97
N TRP A 13 -5.03 -11.20 -2.84
CA TRP A 13 -6.25 -10.57 -2.34
C TRP A 13 -6.04 -9.12 -1.87
N PRO A 14 -5.01 -8.81 -1.05
CA PRO A 14 -4.68 -7.42 -0.72
C PRO A 14 -4.49 -6.53 -1.94
N LEU A 15 -3.83 -7.02 -2.99
CA LEU A 15 -3.62 -6.24 -4.21
C LEU A 15 -4.91 -6.04 -5.02
N ILE A 16 -5.77 -7.06 -5.12
CA ILE A 16 -7.09 -6.92 -5.78
C ILE A 16 -7.93 -5.85 -5.05
N ILE A 17 -7.96 -5.89 -3.72
CA ILE A 17 -8.68 -4.89 -2.92
C ILE A 17 -8.07 -3.50 -3.16
N ALA A 18 -6.74 -3.39 -3.15
CA ALA A 18 -6.05 -2.12 -3.40
C ALA A 18 -6.40 -1.52 -4.77
N VAL A 19 -6.42 -2.34 -5.84
CA VAL A 19 -6.85 -1.90 -7.18
C VAL A 19 -8.28 -1.36 -7.13
N GLY A 20 -9.21 -2.10 -6.52
CA GLY A 20 -10.61 -1.68 -6.41
C GLY A 20 -10.76 -0.33 -5.70
N LEU A 21 -10.09 -0.16 -4.56
CA LEU A 21 -10.11 1.10 -3.80
C LEU A 21 -9.51 2.26 -4.62
N ILE A 22 -8.39 2.04 -5.29
CA ILE A 22 -7.75 3.07 -6.14
C ILE A 22 -8.71 3.54 -7.23
N VAL A 23 -9.33 2.61 -7.96
CA VAL A 23 -10.25 2.93 -9.05
C VAL A 23 -11.48 3.66 -8.53
N ILE A 24 -12.13 3.13 -7.49
CA ILE A 24 -13.32 3.75 -6.88
C ILE A 24 -13.00 5.17 -6.41
N ARG A 25 -11.86 5.35 -5.72
CA ARG A 25 -11.42 6.66 -5.25
C ARG A 25 -11.20 7.64 -6.39
N ILE A 26 -10.57 7.22 -7.49
CA ILE A 26 -10.37 8.08 -8.66
C ILE A 26 -11.72 8.57 -9.17
N VAL A 27 -12.68 7.65 -9.37
CA VAL A 27 -14.01 7.99 -9.88
C VAL A 27 -14.71 8.98 -8.94
N LEU A 28 -14.75 8.69 -7.64
CA LEU A 28 -15.39 9.57 -6.65
C LEU A 28 -14.76 10.96 -6.62
N GLU A 29 -13.43 11.05 -6.66
CA GLU A 29 -12.73 12.33 -6.68
C GLU A 29 -12.98 13.12 -7.97
N GLN A 30 -13.07 12.45 -9.14
CA GLN A 30 -13.45 13.14 -10.39
C GLN A 30 -14.90 13.65 -10.35
N LEU A 31 -15.78 12.96 -9.64
CA LEU A 31 -17.19 13.36 -9.45
C LEU A 31 -17.36 14.44 -8.37
N GLY A 32 -16.29 14.89 -7.72
CA GLY A 32 -16.34 15.93 -6.69
C GLY A 32 -16.87 15.43 -5.34
N ALA A 33 -16.74 14.13 -5.04
CA ALA A 33 -17.14 13.59 -3.74
C ALA A 33 -16.38 14.27 -2.58
N PRO A 34 -16.99 14.42 -1.39
CA PRO A 34 -16.35 15.01 -0.22
C PRO A 34 -15.07 14.26 0.18
N GLU A 35 -14.10 14.99 0.73
CA GLU A 35 -12.79 14.44 1.11
C GLU A 35 -12.90 13.26 2.08
N VAL A 36 -13.84 13.33 3.03
CA VAL A 36 -14.10 12.24 3.99
C VAL A 36 -14.44 10.94 3.26
N VAL A 37 -15.26 11.00 2.21
CA VAL A 37 -15.63 9.83 1.40
C VAL A 37 -14.40 9.33 0.64
N ASN A 38 -13.62 10.22 0.02
CA ASN A 38 -12.42 9.86 -0.73
C ASN A 38 -11.35 9.19 0.16
N ASN A 39 -11.24 9.60 1.42
CA ASN A 39 -10.29 9.04 2.37
C ASN A 39 -10.64 7.61 2.78
N ILE A 40 -11.93 7.25 2.85
CA ILE A 40 -12.39 5.87 3.08
C ILE A 40 -11.91 4.94 1.97
N PHE A 41 -11.97 5.41 0.71
CA PHE A 41 -11.49 4.65 -0.44
C PHE A 41 -9.99 4.84 -0.72
N GLY A 42 -9.23 5.45 0.20
CA GLY A 42 -7.79 5.50 0.13
C GLY A 42 -7.13 4.16 0.39
N VAL A 43 -5.90 3.97 -0.10
CA VAL A 43 -5.09 2.77 0.22
C VAL A 43 -4.23 2.95 1.48
N ALA A 44 -4.24 4.13 2.09
CA ALA A 44 -3.36 4.44 3.23
C ALA A 44 -3.66 3.54 4.45
N TRP A 45 -4.93 3.30 4.76
CA TRP A 45 -5.32 2.44 5.87
C TRP A 45 -4.99 0.96 5.63
N LEU A 46 -4.82 0.52 4.38
CA LEU A 46 -4.36 -0.83 4.08
C LEU A 46 -2.95 -1.09 4.62
N TYR A 47 -2.11 -0.05 4.79
CA TYR A 47 -0.80 -0.20 5.43
C TYR A 47 -0.86 -0.50 6.92
N PHE A 48 -2.06 -0.45 7.51
CA PHE A 48 -2.28 -0.88 8.89
C PHE A 48 -2.88 -2.29 8.92
N LEU A 49 -3.88 -2.58 8.08
CA LEU A 49 -4.57 -3.88 8.12
C LEU A 49 -3.81 -5.02 7.42
N VAL A 50 -3.19 -4.75 6.27
CA VAL A 50 -2.51 -5.80 5.48
C VAL A 50 -1.31 -6.40 6.21
N PRO A 51 -0.48 -5.63 6.94
CA PRO A 51 0.59 -6.22 7.75
C PRO A 51 0.09 -7.11 8.88
N ILE A 52 -1.06 -6.79 9.48
CA ILE A 52 -1.72 -7.66 10.48
C ILE A 52 -2.13 -8.97 9.81
N TYR A 53 -2.78 -8.89 8.65
CA TYR A 53 -3.16 -10.07 7.86
C TYR A 53 -1.95 -10.95 7.52
N PHE A 54 -0.85 -10.36 7.04
CA PHE A 54 0.37 -11.12 6.75
C PHE A 54 0.98 -11.74 8.00
N ALA A 55 1.05 -11.01 9.11
CA ALA A 55 1.56 -11.54 10.38
C ALA A 55 0.75 -12.75 10.86
N ILE A 56 -0.59 -12.71 10.75
CA ILE A 56 -1.47 -13.83 11.10
C ILE A 56 -1.20 -15.03 10.18
N GLN A 57 -1.14 -14.82 8.86
CA GLN A 57 -0.92 -15.89 7.88
C GLN A 57 0.45 -16.58 8.04
N ILE A 58 1.51 -15.79 8.23
CA ILE A 58 2.88 -16.28 8.47
C ILE A 58 2.92 -17.15 9.73
N ARG A 59 2.23 -16.72 10.80
CA ARG A 59 2.11 -17.49 12.04
C ARG A 59 1.36 -18.80 11.84
N GLN A 60 0.22 -18.77 11.14
CA GLN A 60 -0.60 -19.96 10.92
C GLN A 60 0.12 -21.03 10.11
N HIS A 61 1.13 -20.67 9.33
CA HIS A 61 1.89 -21.61 8.48
C HIS A 61 3.29 -21.91 9.02
N ALA A 62 3.60 -21.48 10.25
CA ALA A 62 4.85 -21.76 10.97
C ALA A 62 6.12 -21.55 10.11
N GLU A 63 6.20 -20.43 9.39
CA GLU A 63 7.30 -20.19 8.48
C GLU A 63 8.65 -20.02 9.18
N ALA A 64 9.71 -20.58 8.59
CA ALA A 64 11.07 -20.31 9.00
C ALA A 64 11.43 -18.83 8.69
N GLY A 65 11.75 -18.06 9.73
CA GLY A 65 12.11 -16.65 9.60
C GLY A 65 10.90 -15.71 9.41
N PRO A 66 9.95 -15.65 10.37
CA PRO A 66 8.69 -14.91 10.23
C PRO A 66 8.89 -13.40 10.01
N VAL A 67 9.94 -12.81 10.57
CA VAL A 67 10.28 -11.39 10.38
C VAL A 67 10.73 -11.11 8.94
N LYS A 68 11.58 -11.98 8.38
CA LYS A 68 12.03 -11.86 6.99
C LYS A 68 10.85 -12.02 6.03
N SER A 69 9.99 -13.00 6.28
CA SER A 69 8.78 -13.21 5.47
C SER A 69 7.86 -11.99 5.53
N LEU A 70 7.63 -11.44 6.73
CA LEU A 70 6.82 -10.24 6.90
C LEU A 70 7.40 -9.06 6.10
N LEU A 71 8.72 -8.84 6.19
CA LEU A 71 9.40 -7.77 5.45
C LEU A 71 9.19 -7.91 3.95
N ILE A 72 9.34 -9.11 3.38
CA ILE A 72 9.14 -9.36 1.96
C ILE A 72 7.70 -9.05 1.57
N HIS A 73 6.71 -9.58 2.28
CA HIS A 73 5.29 -9.39 1.94
C HIS A 73 4.86 -7.93 2.06
N VAL A 74 5.25 -7.24 3.15
CA VAL A 74 4.93 -5.83 3.35
C VAL A 74 5.60 -4.96 2.28
N SER A 75 6.88 -5.21 1.98
CA SER A 75 7.61 -4.43 0.97
C SER A 75 7.01 -4.62 -0.42
N LEU A 76 6.71 -5.86 -0.81
CA LEU A 76 6.09 -6.15 -2.11
C LEU A 76 4.70 -5.53 -2.21
N PHE A 77 3.88 -5.65 -1.16
CA PHE A 77 2.57 -5.00 -1.13
C PHE A 77 2.68 -3.48 -1.29
N ALA A 78 3.61 -2.84 -0.56
CA ALA A 78 3.85 -1.40 -0.66
C ALA A 78 4.31 -0.99 -2.07
N VAL A 79 5.28 -1.70 -2.65
CA VAL A 79 5.79 -1.45 -4.00
C VAL A 79 4.68 -1.58 -5.04
N TYR A 80 3.96 -2.70 -5.08
CA TYR A 80 2.91 -2.90 -6.09
C TYR A 80 1.79 -1.89 -5.96
N THR A 81 1.32 -1.61 -4.74
CA THR A 81 0.29 -0.60 -4.51
C THR A 81 0.77 0.78 -4.98
N ARG A 82 2.05 1.12 -4.77
CA ARG A 82 2.58 2.43 -5.18
C ARG A 82 2.88 2.50 -6.66
N LEU A 83 3.21 1.41 -7.33
CA LEU A 83 3.27 1.35 -8.79
C LEU A 83 1.89 1.61 -9.40
N MET A 84 0.83 1.01 -8.85
CA MET A 84 -0.54 1.30 -9.30
C MET A 84 -0.88 2.77 -9.12
N VAL A 85 -0.62 3.34 -7.94
CA VAL A 85 -0.85 4.77 -7.69
C VAL A 85 0.01 5.64 -8.63
N MET A 86 1.28 5.30 -8.86
CA MET A 86 2.16 6.02 -9.78
C MET A 86 1.57 6.10 -11.18
N VAL A 87 1.05 4.97 -11.71
CA VAL A 87 0.36 4.94 -13.01
C VAL A 87 -0.83 5.89 -13.02
N THR A 88 -1.60 5.98 -11.93
CA THR A 88 -2.74 6.92 -11.88
C THR A 88 -2.31 8.38 -11.92
N TYR A 89 -1.17 8.74 -11.34
CA TYR A 89 -0.60 10.09 -11.46
C TYR A 89 -0.15 10.35 -12.90
N MET A 90 0.54 9.40 -13.54
CA MET A 90 0.92 9.54 -14.96
C MET A 90 -0.31 9.76 -15.86
N LEU A 91 -1.37 8.99 -15.65
CA LEU A 91 -2.62 9.15 -16.39
C LEU A 91 -3.28 10.50 -16.08
N ALA A 92 -3.27 10.95 -14.82
CA ALA A 92 -3.77 12.27 -14.45
C ALA A 92 -3.04 13.41 -15.18
N TYR A 93 -1.72 13.29 -15.35
CA TYR A 93 -0.93 14.25 -16.12
C TYR A 93 -1.34 14.29 -17.60
N VAL A 94 -1.57 13.12 -18.22
CA VAL A 94 -1.96 12.99 -19.63
C VAL A 94 -3.37 13.51 -19.86
N PHE A 95 -4.33 13.10 -19.04
CA PHE A 95 -5.75 13.43 -19.20
C PHE A 95 -6.19 14.72 -18.50
N LYS A 96 -5.27 15.42 -17.82
CA LYS A 96 -5.56 16.66 -17.08
C LYS A 96 -6.74 16.50 -16.11
N TRP A 97 -6.74 15.41 -15.35
CA TRP A 97 -7.78 15.12 -14.37
C TRP A 97 -7.96 16.26 -13.36
N SER A 98 -9.21 16.55 -13.00
CA SER A 98 -9.58 17.72 -12.20
C SER A 98 -9.50 17.49 -10.69
N ALA A 99 -9.42 16.24 -10.24
CA ALA A 99 -9.40 15.92 -8.81
C ALA A 99 -8.24 16.63 -8.06
N PRO A 100 -8.51 17.27 -6.89
CA PRO A 100 -7.56 18.11 -6.17
C PRO A 100 -6.18 17.49 -5.92
N ARG A 101 -6.12 16.20 -5.56
CA ARG A 101 -4.85 15.50 -5.27
C ARG A 101 -3.88 15.43 -6.46
N PHE A 102 -4.39 15.58 -7.67
CA PHE A 102 -3.56 15.58 -8.88
C PHE A 102 -3.04 16.97 -9.23
N HIS A 103 -3.53 18.03 -8.58
CA HIS A 103 -3.02 19.37 -8.79
C HIS A 103 -1.68 19.59 -8.09
N LEU A 104 -0.79 20.35 -8.72
CA LEU A 104 0.57 20.61 -8.24
C LEU A 104 0.57 21.26 -6.84
N GLN A 105 -0.42 22.12 -6.55
CA GLN A 105 -0.59 22.77 -5.25
C GLN A 105 -0.85 21.77 -4.12
N GLN A 106 -1.33 20.56 -4.43
CA GLN A 106 -1.54 19.47 -3.48
C GLN A 106 -0.50 18.34 -3.61
N GLY A 107 0.65 18.62 -4.24
CA GLY A 107 1.71 17.64 -4.46
C GLY A 107 1.46 16.68 -5.63
N GLY A 108 0.52 17.03 -6.50
CA GLY A 108 0.16 16.34 -7.73
C GLY A 108 1.07 16.66 -8.92
N VAL A 109 0.57 16.36 -10.12
CA VAL A 109 1.31 16.45 -11.39
C VAL A 109 0.61 17.31 -12.44
N VAL A 110 -0.57 17.84 -12.13
CA VAL A 110 -1.37 18.69 -13.02
C VAL A 110 -1.19 20.14 -12.57
N GLY A 111 -0.71 20.99 -13.46
CA GLY A 111 -0.50 22.41 -13.17
C GLY A 111 0.29 23.09 -14.26
N GLU A 112 0.28 24.42 -14.27
CA GLU A 112 1.11 25.20 -15.17
C GLU A 112 2.60 24.97 -14.88
N GLY A 113 3.41 24.94 -15.95
CA GLY A 113 4.86 24.76 -15.83
C GLY A 113 5.33 23.33 -15.52
N VAL A 114 4.43 22.34 -15.35
CA VAL A 114 4.82 20.94 -15.18
C VAL A 114 5.24 20.35 -16.52
N THR A 115 6.53 20.04 -16.65
CA THR A 115 7.09 19.41 -17.85
C THR A 115 6.70 17.92 -17.95
N PRO A 116 6.77 17.29 -19.14
CA PRO A 116 6.54 15.85 -19.27
C PRO A 116 7.44 15.00 -18.38
N LEU A 117 8.72 15.37 -18.24
CA LEU A 117 9.65 14.68 -17.36
C LEU A 117 9.21 14.74 -15.89
N GLN A 118 8.71 15.90 -15.44
CA GLN A 118 8.22 16.07 -14.07
C GLN A 118 6.91 15.30 -13.82
N GLY A 119 5.94 15.46 -14.72
CA GLY A 119 4.60 14.91 -14.56
C GLY A 119 4.48 13.40 -14.78
N LEU A 120 5.28 12.84 -15.68
CA LEU A 120 5.26 11.40 -15.98
C LEU A 120 6.26 10.62 -15.14
N LEU A 121 7.39 11.21 -14.72
CA LEU A 121 8.46 10.44 -14.09
C LEU A 121 8.87 10.98 -12.72
N LEU A 122 9.40 12.21 -12.63
CA LEU A 122 10.09 12.65 -11.42
C LEU A 122 9.17 12.76 -10.21
N ILE A 123 8.01 13.41 -10.35
CA ILE A 123 7.06 13.56 -9.24
C ILE A 123 6.45 12.20 -8.85
N PRO A 124 5.92 11.39 -9.79
CA PRO A 124 5.41 10.06 -9.45
C PRO A 124 6.46 9.13 -8.82
N LEU A 125 7.70 9.15 -9.32
CA LEU A 125 8.80 8.33 -8.78
C LEU A 125 9.20 8.78 -7.36
N ARG A 126 9.35 10.09 -7.13
CA ARG A 126 9.62 10.64 -5.80
C ARG A 126 8.53 10.21 -4.81
N ASN A 127 7.26 10.37 -5.21
CA ASN A 127 6.14 9.99 -4.37
C ASN A 127 6.13 8.47 -4.11
N LEU A 128 6.44 7.65 -5.11
CA LEU A 128 6.58 6.20 -4.95
C LEU A 128 7.63 5.87 -3.88
N VAL A 129 8.84 6.42 -3.99
CA VAL A 129 9.95 6.09 -3.06
C VAL A 129 9.60 6.46 -1.63
N ILE A 130 9.15 7.70 -1.38
CA ILE A 130 8.80 8.17 -0.03
C ILE A 130 7.75 7.25 0.59
N TRP A 131 6.67 6.98 -0.15
CA TRP A 131 5.57 6.19 0.38
C TRP A 131 5.88 4.71 0.53
N VAL A 132 6.71 4.10 -0.35
CA VAL A 132 7.15 2.71 -0.18
C VAL A 132 7.97 2.56 1.09
N VAL A 133 8.90 3.47 1.37
CA VAL A 133 9.72 3.45 2.58
C VAL A 133 8.84 3.62 3.82
N SER A 134 7.98 4.65 3.86
CA SER A 134 7.08 4.89 4.99
C SER A 134 6.13 3.72 5.24
N ALA A 135 5.48 3.20 4.19
CA ALA A 135 4.55 2.08 4.30
C ALA A 135 5.25 0.80 4.77
N THR A 136 6.47 0.54 4.31
CA THR A 136 7.25 -0.61 4.74
C THR A 136 7.60 -0.51 6.22
N ILE A 137 8.07 0.66 6.68
CA ILE A 137 8.41 0.88 8.09
C ILE A 137 7.17 0.70 8.97
N ILE A 138 6.07 1.39 8.64
CA ILE A 138 4.81 1.30 9.41
C ILE A 138 4.31 -0.15 9.44
N GLY A 139 4.31 -0.83 8.29
CA GLY A 139 3.84 -2.20 8.22
C GLY A 139 4.72 -3.19 8.97
N MET A 140 6.04 -2.99 8.99
CA MET A 140 6.95 -3.79 9.81
C MET A 140 6.71 -3.59 11.30
N ILE A 141 6.43 -2.36 11.74
CA ILE A 141 6.10 -2.08 13.14
C ILE A 141 4.80 -2.79 13.53
N ILE A 142 3.72 -2.58 12.77
CA ILE A 142 2.40 -3.12 13.08
C ILE A 142 2.37 -4.65 12.96
N GLY A 143 2.89 -5.18 11.87
CA GLY A 143 3.00 -6.62 11.64
C GLY A 143 3.95 -7.27 12.65
N GLY A 144 5.05 -6.60 13.02
CA GLY A 144 5.99 -7.07 14.03
C GLY A 144 5.38 -7.16 15.42
N ILE A 145 4.63 -6.14 15.85
CA ILE A 145 3.83 -6.17 17.09
C ILE A 145 2.85 -7.35 17.03
N THR A 146 2.11 -7.48 15.93
CA THR A 146 1.19 -8.60 15.73
C THR A 146 1.89 -9.95 15.82
N LEU A 147 3.10 -10.08 15.24
CA LEU A 147 3.96 -11.25 15.33
C LEU A 147 4.53 -11.53 16.72
N ALA A 148 4.56 -10.54 17.63
CA ALA A 148 5.03 -10.69 19.00
C ALA A 148 3.90 -11.05 20.00
N LEU A 149 2.66 -10.63 19.76
CA LEU A 149 1.54 -10.69 20.73
C LEU A 149 0.98 -12.10 21.07
N LYS A 150 1.70 -13.22 20.90
CA LYS A 150 1.23 -14.55 21.36
C LYS A 150 2.08 -15.10 22.50
N LYS A 151 1.44 -15.31 23.65
CA LYS A 151 1.92 -16.12 24.78
C LYS A 151 2.20 -17.56 24.31
N SER A 152 3.34 -18.09 24.72
CA SER A 152 3.70 -19.50 24.52
C SER A 152 2.65 -20.40 25.18
N PRO A 153 2.16 -21.48 24.55
CA PRO A 153 1.29 -22.47 25.18
C PRO A 153 1.89 -23.07 26.47
N ALA A 154 3.21 -22.98 26.65
CA ALA A 154 3.91 -23.39 27.86
C ALA A 154 3.56 -22.54 29.11
N ALA A 155 2.94 -21.37 28.95
CA ALA A 155 2.50 -20.54 30.08
C ALA A 155 1.09 -20.86 30.57
N GLU A 156 0.33 -21.69 29.84
CA GLU A 156 -1.04 -22.11 30.17
C GLU A 156 -1.07 -23.50 30.82
N SER A 157 0.00 -24.30 30.68
CA SER A 157 0.17 -25.56 31.43
C SER A 157 0.91 -25.38 32.76
N ALA A 158 1.22 -24.14 33.15
CA ALA A 158 1.97 -23.79 34.36
C ALA A 158 1.22 -22.81 35.28
N ALA A 159 -0.05 -22.53 34.98
CA ALA A 159 -0.99 -21.75 35.80
C ALA A 159 -2.18 -22.64 36.17
#